data_AF-A0A976NY51-F1
#
_entry.id   AF-A0A976NY51-F1
#
_cell.length_a   1.000
_cell.length_b   1.000
_cell.length_c   1.000
_cell.angle_alpha   90.00
_cell.angle_beta   90.00
_cell.angle_gamma   90.00
#
_symmetry.space_group_name_H-M   'P 1'
#
loop_
_entity.id
_entity.type
_entity.pdbx_description
1 polymer ?
#
loop_
_entity_poly.entity_id
_entity_poly.type
_entity_poly.pdbx_seq_one_letter_code
_entity_poly.pdbx_strand_id
1 'polypeptide(L)'
;MKLGRGINVEHIKRMTLRTIRERTDGQTETLSFLDALERNDFDENQCKREARNMMLVLDAKRKRRAAEHRSTLNFHVIRMMKGHHDSRR
;
A
#
# COMPACT_ATOMS: atom_id res chain seq x y z
N MET A 1 -8.29 20.88 -12.74
CA MET A 1 -7.06 20.38 -13.39
C MET A 1 -7.04 18.86 -13.30
N LYS A 2 -6.49 18.17 -14.31
CA LYS A 2 -6.54 16.71 -14.43
C LYS A 2 -5.60 16.04 -13.41
N LEU A 3 -6.12 15.00 -12.75
CA LEU A 3 -5.35 14.04 -11.96
C LEU A 3 -4.05 13.68 -12.70
N GLY A 4 -2.92 13.68 -11.99
CA GLY A 4 -1.59 13.49 -12.57
C GLY A 4 -1.50 12.26 -13.49
N ARG A 5 -0.65 12.35 -14.53
CA ARG A 5 -0.44 11.29 -15.55
C ARG A 5 -0.27 9.92 -14.86
N GLY A 6 -1.33 9.11 -14.87
CA GLY A 6 -1.35 7.76 -14.29
C GLY A 6 -2.56 7.45 -13.40
N ILE A 7 -3.21 8.47 -12.84
CA ILE A 7 -4.41 8.30 -12.01
C ILE A 7 -5.63 8.75 -12.82
N ASN A 8 -6.43 7.80 -13.30
CA ASN A 8 -7.71 8.08 -13.96
C ASN A 8 -8.89 7.72 -13.03
N VAL A 9 -10.10 8.16 -13.38
CA VAL A 9 -11.31 7.92 -12.58
C VAL A 9 -11.55 6.42 -12.35
N GLU A 10 -11.29 5.58 -13.36
CA GLU A 10 -11.41 4.11 -13.25
C GLU A 10 -10.37 3.48 -12.32
N HIS A 11 -9.22 4.12 -12.16
CA HIS A 11 -8.20 3.74 -11.19
C HIS A 11 -8.68 4.04 -9.77
N ILE A 12 -9.24 5.24 -9.56
CA ILE A 12 -9.83 5.64 -8.27
C ILE A 12 -10.97 4.69 -7.89
N LYS A 13 -11.93 4.43 -8.79
CA LYS A 13 -13.04 3.49 -8.54
C LYS A 13 -12.56 2.10 -8.12
N ARG A 14 -11.54 1.54 -8.80
CA ARG A 14 -10.97 0.24 -8.45
C ARG A 14 -10.31 0.25 -7.07
N MET A 15 -9.58 1.32 -6.74
CA MET A 15 -8.97 1.47 -5.41
C MET A 15 -10.02 1.59 -4.31
N THR A 16 -11.07 2.37 -4.52
CA THR A 16 -12.21 2.52 -3.59
C THR A 16 -12.90 1.18 -3.33
N LEU A 17 -13.24 0.44 -4.39
CA LEU A 17 -13.91 -0.86 -4.26
C LEU A 17 -13.06 -1.88 -3.50
N ARG A 18 -11.75 -1.92 -3.75
CA ARG A 18 -10.84 -2.79 -3.02
C ARG A 18 -10.78 -2.42 -1.55
N THR A 19 -10.67 -1.13 -1.26
CA THR A 19 -10.63 -0.58 0.10
C THR A 19 -11.90 -0.91 0.89
N ILE A 20 -13.08 -0.85 0.27
CA ILE A 20 -14.35 -1.19 0.93
C ILE A 20 -14.44 -2.70 1.23
N ARG A 21 -14.01 -3.56 0.30
CA ARG A 21 -14.13 -5.02 0.40
C ARG A 21 -13.10 -5.67 1.33
N GLU A 22 -11.89 -5.13 1.36
CA GLU A 22 -10.79 -5.65 2.18
C GLU A 22 -10.65 -4.76 3.42
N ARG A 23 -11.09 -5.22 4.61
CA ARG A 23 -10.72 -4.57 5.89
C ARG A 23 -9.20 -4.62 6.02
N THR A 24 -8.57 -3.53 5.63
CA THR A 24 -7.12 -3.44 5.49
C THR A 24 -6.62 -2.25 6.27
N ASP A 25 -5.41 -2.37 6.82
CA ASP A 25 -4.69 -1.24 7.40
C ASP A 25 -4.66 -0.08 6.39
N GLY A 26 -5.21 1.07 6.81
CA GLY A 26 -5.36 2.27 6.00
C GLY A 26 -6.73 2.50 5.36
N GLN A 27 -7.71 1.64 5.61
CA GLN A 27 -9.06 1.77 5.06
C GLN A 27 -9.71 3.10 5.48
N THR A 28 -9.63 3.47 6.76
CA THR A 28 -10.23 4.70 7.29
C THR A 28 -9.63 5.95 6.66
N GLU A 29 -8.30 5.99 6.51
CA GLU A 29 -7.58 7.13 5.94
C GLU A 29 -7.82 7.25 4.43
N THR A 30 -7.95 6.13 3.73
CA THR A 30 -8.29 6.10 2.31
C THR A 30 -9.72 6.58 2.06
N LEU A 31 -10.70 6.12 2.86
CA LEU A 31 -12.08 6.61 2.78
C LEU A 31 -12.17 8.09 3.13
N SER A 32 -11.46 8.54 4.16
CA SER A 32 -11.41 9.97 4.53
C SER A 32 -10.85 10.85 3.41
N PHE A 33 -9.86 10.36 2.65
CA PHE A 33 -9.32 11.06 1.49
C PHE A 33 -10.31 11.09 0.32
N LEU A 34 -11.02 9.98 0.06
CA LEU A 34 -12.03 9.92 -1.00
C LEU A 34 -13.23 10.82 -0.71
N ASP A 35 -13.71 10.85 0.54
CA ASP A 35 -14.78 11.76 0.97
C ASP A 35 -14.35 13.23 0.83
N ALA A 36 -13.10 13.55 1.17
CA ALA A 36 -12.55 14.90 0.99
C ALA A 36 -12.45 15.28 -0.49
N LEU A 37 -12.03 14.34 -1.35
CA LEU A 37 -12.01 14.57 -2.80
C LEU A 37 -13.41 14.81 -3.34
N GLU A 38 -14.40 14.00 -2.97
CA GLU A 38 -15.79 14.17 -3.40
C GLU A 38 -16.34 15.55 -3.00
N ARG A 39 -16.10 15.98 -1.76
CA ARG A 39 -16.57 17.29 -1.25
C ARG A 39 -15.92 18.49 -1.93
N ASN A 40 -14.70 18.33 -2.45
CA ASN A 40 -13.95 19.41 -3.08
C ASN A 40 -13.88 19.26 -4.61
N ASP A 41 -14.87 18.61 -5.23
CA ASP A 41 -14.97 18.40 -6.69
C ASP A 41 -13.69 17.80 -7.29
N PHE A 42 -13.11 16.84 -6.57
CA PHE A 42 -11.87 16.14 -6.89
C PHE A 42 -10.64 17.06 -7.06
N ASP A 43 -10.63 18.24 -6.43
CA ASP A 43 -9.45 19.10 -6.32
C ASP A 43 -8.51 18.63 -5.20
N GLU A 44 -7.47 17.91 -5.59
CA GLU A 44 -6.44 17.38 -4.69
C GLU A 44 -5.72 18.48 -3.89
N ASN A 45 -5.64 19.71 -4.42
CA ASN A 45 -4.96 20.82 -3.73
C ASN A 45 -5.67 21.23 -2.43
N GLN A 46 -6.96 20.93 -2.32
CA GLN A 46 -7.78 21.21 -1.13
C GLN A 46 -7.77 20.05 -0.13
N CYS A 47 -7.25 18.88 -0.53
CA CYS A 47 -7.25 17.65 0.26
C CYS A 47 -5.85 17.28 0.79
N LYS A 48 -4.94 18.27 0.91
CA LYS A 48 -3.52 18.04 1.26
C LYS A 48 -3.31 17.31 2.58
N ARG A 49 -4.17 17.54 3.57
CA ARG A 49 -4.08 16.92 4.90
C ARG A 49 -4.40 15.43 4.81
N GLU A 50 -5.51 15.11 4.17
CA GLU A 50 -6.01 13.76 3.98
C GLU A 50 -5.08 12.95 3.08
N ALA A 51 -4.55 13.58 2.01
CA ALA A 51 -3.52 13.00 1.15
C ALA A 51 -2.27 12.62 1.95
N ARG A 52 -1.78 13.52 2.82
CA ARG A 52 -0.61 13.26 3.66
C ARG A 52 -0.84 12.10 4.62
N ASN A 53 -2.01 12.05 5.27
CA ASN A 53 -2.36 10.97 6.18
C ASN A 53 -2.44 9.63 5.45
N MET A 54 -3.05 9.59 4.27
CA MET A 54 -3.07 8.39 3.42
C MET A 54 -1.66 7.94 3.03
N MET A 55 -0.78 8.87 2.63
CA MET A 55 0.61 8.54 2.28
C MET A 55 1.39 7.95 3.47
N LEU A 56 1.21 8.48 4.68
CA LEU A 56 1.87 7.95 5.88
C LEU A 56 1.49 6.49 6.13
N VAL A 57 0.22 6.13 5.97
CA VAL A 57 -0.24 4.75 6.15
C VAL A 57 0.28 3.83 5.05
N LEU A 58 0.27 4.29 3.80
CA LEU A 58 0.82 3.52 2.68
C LEU A 58 2.32 3.27 2.84
N ASP A 59 3.08 4.27 3.30
CA ASP A 59 4.51 4.12 3.58
C ASP A 59 4.79 3.18 4.74
N ALA A 60 3.98 3.26 5.82
CA ALA A 60 4.09 2.31 6.93
C ALA A 60 3.83 0.87 6.45
N LYS A 61 2.80 0.66 5.61
CA LYS A 61 2.48 -0.64 5.02
C LYS A 61 3.61 -1.15 4.12
N ARG A 62 4.21 -0.27 3.31
CA ARG A 62 5.38 -0.60 2.47
C ARG A 62 6.57 -1.03 3.33
N LYS A 63 6.85 -0.32 4.43
CA LYS A 63 7.94 -0.65 5.37
C LYS A 63 7.71 -2.00 6.05
N ARG A 64 6.48 -2.32 6.48
CA ARG A 64 6.15 -3.63 7.07
C ARG A 64 6.36 -4.77 6.08
N ARG A 65 5.86 -4.66 4.84
CA ARG A 65 6.13 -5.66 3.80
C ARG A 65 7.62 -5.82 3.51
N ALA A 66 8.36 -4.73 3.45
CA ALA A 66 9.81 -4.78 3.26
C ALA A 66 10.51 -5.49 4.43
N ALA A 67 10.03 -5.32 5.67
CA ALA A 67 10.54 -6.02 6.84
C ALA A 67 10.17 -7.50 6.86
N GLU A 68 8.96 -7.86 6.43
CA GLU A 68 8.52 -9.26 6.25
C GLU A 68 9.33 -9.99 5.15
N HIS A 69 9.74 -9.26 4.12
CA HIS A 69 10.61 -9.76 3.06
C HIS A 69 12.11 -9.68 3.36
N ARG A 70 12.53 -9.16 4.53
CA ARG A 70 13.93 -9.27 4.95
C ARG A 70 14.19 -10.73 5.32
N SER A 71 15.28 -11.26 4.80
CA SER A 71 15.82 -12.58 5.11
C SER A 71 15.83 -12.80 6.62
N THR A 72 14.91 -13.59 7.15
CA THR A 72 14.90 -13.93 8.57
C THR A 72 16.03 -14.91 8.87
N LEU A 73 16.44 -15.03 10.13
CA LEU A 73 17.35 -16.10 10.56
C LEU A 73 16.82 -17.47 10.10
N ASN A 74 15.50 -17.67 10.20
CA ASN A 74 14.82 -18.87 9.71
C ASN A 74 15.01 -19.09 8.19
N PHE A 75 14.93 -18.04 7.36
CA PHE A 75 15.24 -18.14 5.93
C PHE A 75 16.68 -18.60 5.68
N HIS A 76 17.66 -18.05 6.42
CA HIS A 76 19.06 -18.44 6.30
C HIS A 76 19.33 -19.86 6.81
N VAL A 77 18.72 -20.24 7.93
CA VAL A 77 18.82 -21.61 8.50
C VAL A 77 18.20 -22.63 7.55
N ILE A 78 17.01 -22.39 7.01
CA ILE A 78 16.37 -23.27 6.02
C ILE A 78 17.24 -23.38 4.75
N ARG A 79 17.85 -22.29 4.29
CA ARG A 79 18.76 -22.30 3.13
C ARG A 79 20.05 -23.08 3.40
N MET A 80 20.65 -22.95 4.58
CA MET A 80 21.82 -23.72 4.98
C MET A 80 21.51 -25.21 5.10
N MET A 81 20.37 -25.56 5.70
CA MET A 81 19.91 -26.95 5.82
C MET A 81 19.58 -27.57 4.44
N LYS A 82 18.98 -26.79 3.53
CA LYS A 82 18.75 -27.23 2.15
C LYS A 82 20.04 -27.39 1.35
N GLY A 83 21.05 -26.54 1.59
CA GLY A 83 22.37 -26.65 0.97
C GLY A 83 23.18 -27.86 1.45
N HIS A 84 22.93 -28.34 2.67
CA HIS A 84 23.58 -29.54 3.22
C HIS A 84 23.01 -30.87 2.71
N HIS A 85 21.81 -30.86 2.12
CA HIS A 85 21.15 -32.07 1.62
C HIS A 85 21.43 -32.39 0.15
N ASP A 86 22.17 -31.54 -0.56
CA ASP A 86 22.56 -31.77 -1.95
C ASP A 86 24.03 -32.22 -2.01
N SER A 87 24.26 -33.50 -1.69
CA SER A 87 25.58 -34.16 -1.76
C SER A 87 26.09 -34.41 -3.20
N ARG A 88 25.71 -33.53 -4.15
CA ARG A 88 26.12 -33.57 -5.57
C ARG A 88 26.63 -32.22 -6.09
N ARG A 89 27.39 -31.49 -5.28
CA ARG A 89 28.35 -30.47 -5.75
C ARG A 89 29.68 -30.62 -5.04
#